data_AF-A0A3A8NXJ3-F1
#
_entry.id   AF-A0A3A8NXJ3-F1
#
_cell.length_a   1.000
_cell.length_b   1.000
_cell.length_c   1.000
_cell.angle_alpha   90.00
_cell.angle_beta   90.00
_cell.angle_gamma   90.00
#
_symmetry.space_group_name_H-M   'P 1'
#
loop_
_entity.id
_entity.type
_entity.pdbx_description
1 polymer ?
#
loop_
_entity_poly.entity_id
_entity_poly.type
_entity_poly.pdbx_seq_one_letter_code
_entity_poly.pdbx_strand_id
1 'polypeptide(L)' 'MKDLKGIPAPDDPEAALAAVVAMRRRATQLELAAVIEAVRQGWTWAQIGEALGISAQAAHKKFTPQLR' A
#
# COMPACT_ATOMS: atom_id res chain seq x y z
N MET A 1 -11.27 -9.56 -12.89
CA MET A 1 -11.41 -8.11 -12.72
C MET A 1 -12.71 -7.87 -11.98
N LYS A 2 -12.69 -7.84 -10.65
CA LYS A 2 -13.90 -7.83 -9.83
C LYS A 2 -14.45 -6.40 -9.84
N ASP A 3 -15.66 -6.24 -10.38
CA ASP A 3 -16.52 -5.06 -10.33
C ASP A 3 -16.00 -3.90 -9.46
N LEU A 4 -15.61 -2.78 -10.09
CA LEU A 4 -15.40 -1.49 -9.42
C LEU A 4 -16.75 -0.85 -9.02
N LYS A 5 -17.75 -1.67 -8.67
CA LYS A 5 -19.04 -1.21 -8.18
C LYS A 5 -18.79 -0.51 -6.84
N GLY A 6 -18.86 0.81 -6.84
CA GLY A 6 -18.67 1.66 -5.66
C GLY A 6 -17.61 2.76 -5.78
N ILE A 7 -16.90 2.87 -6.91
CA ILE A 7 -16.04 4.04 -7.16
C ILE A 7 -16.90 5.13 -7.83
N PRO A 8 -17.05 6.32 -7.22
CA PRO A 8 -17.79 7.43 -7.81
C PRO A 8 -17.16 7.90 -9.12
N ALA A 9 -17.99 8.35 -10.05
CA ALA A 9 -17.56 8.95 -11.30
C ALA A 9 -17.07 10.39 -11.08
N PRO A 10 -16.20 10.92 -11.96
CA PRO A 10 -15.59 12.25 -11.80
C PRO A 10 -16.57 13.42 -12.03
N ASP A 11 -17.79 13.15 -12.46
CA ASP A 11 -18.89 14.12 -12.56
C ASP A 11 -19.50 14.49 -11.19
N ASP A 12 -19.17 13.71 -10.14
CA ASP A 12 -19.24 14.12 -8.73
C ASP A 12 -17.82 14.19 -8.12
N PRO A 13 -17.11 15.32 -8.27
CA PRO A 13 -15.74 15.46 -7.79
C PRO A 13 -15.58 15.29 -6.28
N GLU A 14 -16.59 15.65 -5.49
CA GLU A 14 -16.53 15.53 -4.03
C GLU A 14 -16.50 14.04 -3.63
N ALA A 15 -17.45 13.26 -4.15
CA ALA A 15 -17.49 11.82 -3.89
C ALA A 15 -16.25 11.12 -4.45
N ALA A 16 -15.80 11.47 -5.65
CA ALA A 16 -14.61 10.88 -6.28
C ALA A 16 -13.33 11.13 -5.46
N LEU A 17 -13.11 12.37 -5.01
CA LEU A 17 -11.94 12.71 -4.18
C LEU A 17 -12.00 12.04 -2.80
N ALA A 18 -13.18 11.96 -2.19
CA ALA A 18 -13.37 11.23 -0.93
C ALA A 18 -13.02 9.73 -1.09
N ALA A 19 -13.45 9.10 -2.18
CA ALA A 19 -13.11 7.72 -2.50
C ALA A 19 -11.60 7.54 -2.70
N VAL A 20 -10.94 8.45 -3.44
CA VAL A 20 -9.48 8.42 -3.63
C VAL A 20 -8.74 8.49 -2.29
N VAL A 21 -9.17 9.36 -1.37
CA VAL A 21 -8.58 9.45 -0.02
C VAL A 21 -8.77 8.15 0.76
N ALA A 22 -9.97 7.58 0.75
CA ALA A 22 -10.26 6.31 1.41
C ALA A 22 -9.41 5.16 0.84
N MET A 23 -9.28 5.08 -0.48
CA MET A 23 -8.46 4.08 -1.16
C MET A 23 -6.98 4.22 -0.82
N ARG A 24 -6.44 5.45 -0.81
CA ARG A 24 -5.03 5.69 -0.43
C ARG A 24 -4.77 5.25 1.01
N ARG A 25 -5.65 5.60 1.94
CA ARG A 25 -5.55 5.14 3.34
C ARG A 25 -5.57 3.62 3.44
N ARG A 26 -6.50 2.98 2.72
CA ARG A 26 -6.61 1.51 2.72
C ARG A 26 -5.39 0.83 2.09
N ALA A 27 -4.87 1.40 0.99
CA ALA A 27 -3.66 0.91 0.34
C ALA A 27 -2.45 1.02 1.26
N THR A 28 -2.26 2.14 1.95
CA THR A 28 -1.16 2.29 2.94
C THR A 28 -1.27 1.28 4.08
N GLN A 29 -2.47 1.03 4.61
CA GLN A 29 -2.68 0.02 5.64
C GLN A 29 -2.34 -1.39 5.15
N LEU A 30 -2.80 -1.73 3.94
CA LEU A 30 -2.54 -3.04 3.32
C LEU A 30 -1.04 -3.22 3.02
N GLU A 31 -0.39 -2.18 2.50
CA GLU A 31 1.06 -2.17 2.24
C GLU A 31 1.84 -2.50 3.51
N LEU A 32 1.56 -1.81 4.63
CA LEU A 32 2.23 -2.10 5.91
C LEU A 32 1.95 -3.53 6.40
N ALA A 33 0.69 -3.96 6.37
CA ALA A 33 0.32 -5.31 6.81
C ALA A 33 1.04 -6.40 5.98
N ALA A 34 1.13 -6.20 4.66
CA ALA A 34 1.85 -7.10 3.77
C ALA A 34 3.35 -7.11 4.05
N VAL A 35 3.96 -5.96 4.34
CA VAL A 35 5.39 -5.88 4.71
C VAL A 35 5.66 -6.59 6.03
N ILE A 36 4.82 -6.39 7.06
CA ILE A 36 4.94 -7.11 8.35
C ILE A 36 4.92 -8.61 8.11
N GLU A 37 3.95 -9.08 7.33
CA GLU A 37 3.80 -10.50 7.03
C GLU A 37 4.97 -11.05 6.21
N ALA A 38 5.48 -10.30 5.23
CA ALA A 38 6.65 -10.68 4.45
C ALA A 38 7.89 -10.83 5.34
N VAL A 39 8.13 -9.88 6.25
CA VAL A 39 9.23 -9.97 7.22
C VAL A 39 9.04 -11.19 8.14
N ARG A 40 7.81 -11.47 8.59
CA ARG A 40 7.50 -12.66 9.40
C ARG A 40 7.77 -13.96 8.63
N GLN A 41 7.56 -13.96 7.32
CA GLN A 41 7.89 -15.08 6.43
C GLN A 41 9.38 -15.13 6.03
N GLY A 42 10.22 -14.25 6.58
CA GLY A 42 11.66 -14.24 6.33
C GLY A 42 12.08 -13.60 5.00
N TRP A 43 11.22 -12.79 4.38
CA TRP A 43 11.59 -12.05 3.18
C TRP A 43 12.70 -11.04 3.48
N THR A 44 13.61 -10.88 2.52
CA THR A 44 14.64 -9.84 2.55
C THR A 44 14.07 -8.48 2.11
N TRP A 45 14.73 -7.40 2.52
CA TRP A 45 14.39 -6.05 2.07
C TRP A 45 14.50 -5.85 0.55
N ALA A 46 15.32 -6.64 -0.14
CA ALA A 46 15.40 -6.64 -1.59
C ALA A 46 14.11 -7.18 -2.23
N GLN A 47 13.61 -8.32 -1.74
CA GLN A 47 12.35 -8.91 -2.22
C GLN A 47 11.14 -7.99 -1.94
N ILE A 48 11.12 -7.36 -0.77
CA ILE A 48 10.08 -6.38 -0.42
C ILE A 48 10.17 -5.14 -1.33
N GLY A 49 11.38 -4.63 -1.56
CA GLY A 49 11.60 -3.49 -2.45
C GLY A 49 11.16 -3.78 -3.89
N GLU A 50 11.54 -4.94 -4.43
CA GLU A 50 11.14 -5.41 -5.75
C GLU A 50 9.61 -5.48 -5.89
N ALA A 51 8.92 -6.09 -4.92
CA ALA A 51 7.46 -6.20 -4.93
C ALA A 51 6.75 -4.83 -4.87
N LEU A 52 7.38 -3.82 -4.26
CA LEU A 52 6.85 -2.46 -4.13
C LEU A 52 7.37 -1.49 -5.21
N GLY A 53 8.24 -1.95 -6.11
CA GLY A 53 8.85 -1.11 -7.14
C GLY A 53 9.80 -0.03 -6.60
N ILE A 54 10.42 -0.27 -5.44
CA ILE A 54 11.37 0.65 -4.80
C ILE A 54 12.68 -0.06 -4.47
N SER A 55 13.74 0.71 -4.20
CA SER A 55 15.01 0.10 -3.79
C SER A 55 14.90 -0.57 -2.41
N ALA A 56 15.74 -1.58 -2.17
CA ALA A 56 15.83 -2.25 -0.87
C ALA A 56 16.09 -1.27 0.29
N GLN A 57 16.95 -0.27 0.04
CA GLN A 57 17.25 0.78 1.03
C GLN A 57 16.04 1.67 1.31
N ALA A 58 15.26 2.02 0.27
CA ALA A 58 14.03 2.78 0.44
C ALA A 58 12.99 1.99 1.24
N ALA A 59 12.83 0.70 0.96
CA ALA A 59 11.95 -0.19 1.72
C ALA A 59 12.36 -0.27 3.19
N HIS A 60 13.63 -0.59 3.47
CA HIS A 60 14.16 -0.65 4.83
C HIS A 60 13.95 0.67 5.58
N LYS A 61 14.32 1.81 4.97
CA LYS A 61 14.13 3.13 5.59
C LYS A 61 12.66 3.44 5.88
N LYS A 62 11.75 3.07 4.99
CA LYS A 62 10.31 3.34 5.10
C LYS A 62 9.65 2.51 6.20
N PHE A 63 9.98 1.22 6.28
CA PHE A 63 9.20 0.28 7.11
C PHE A 63 9.88 -0.13 8.42
N THR A 64 11.20 -0.11 8.54
CA THR A 64 11.88 -0.43 9.82
C THR A 64 11.35 0.38 11.03
N PRO A 65 11.03 1.68 10.91
CA PRO A 65 10.42 2.43 12.02
C PRO A 65 9.04 1.92 12.46
N GLN A 66 8.30 1.27 11.56
CA GLN A 66 6.93 0.78 11.76
C GLN A 66 6.88 -0.67 12.26
N LEU A 67 8.01 -1.37 12.21
CA LEU A 67 8.18 -2.75 12.68
C LEU A 67 8.72 -2.85 14.12
N ARG A 68 8.92 -1.71 14.80
CA ARG A 68 9.38 -1.66 16.19
C ARG A 68 8.24 -1.82 17.18
#